data_AF-A0A126ZWV2-F1
#
_entry.id   AF-A0A126ZWV2-F1
#
_cell.length_a   1.000
_cell.length_b   1.000
_cell.length_c   1.000
_cell.angle_alpha   90.00
_cell.angle_beta   90.00
_cell.angle_gamma   90.00
#
_symmetry.space_group_name_H-M   'P 1'
#
loop_
_entity.id
_entity.type
_entity.pdbx_description
1 polymer ?
#
loop_
_entity_poly.entity_id
_entity_poly.type
_entity_poly.pdbx_seq_one_letter_code
_entity_poly.pdbx_strand_id
1 'polypeptide(L)'
;MLRGSHLNGHLPIHQAAGARGIGAELCDGETDWAGTDSAAGDVHTFPALTVHKALAPRNRSQVRLSMDVRYQPASEPIEAKSLTHHGGADWDDIYTGWDTEDLQYYWRQTTPRISPWDDSLLQPGRRIC
;
A
#
# COMPACT_ATOMS: atom_id res chain seq x y z
N MET A 1 -11.46 2.62 -5.35
CA MET A 1 -10.41 2.24 -6.32
C MET A 1 -10.88 2.64 -7.70
N LEU A 2 -9.99 3.13 -8.56
CA LEU A 2 -10.32 3.43 -9.95
C LEU A 2 -10.34 2.11 -10.73
N ARG A 3 -11.48 1.77 -11.35
CA ARG A 3 -11.62 0.47 -12.04
C ARG A 3 -10.61 0.38 -13.20
N GLY A 4 -9.97 -0.78 -13.33
CA GLY A 4 -9.05 -1.08 -14.44
C GLY A 4 -7.71 -0.31 -14.43
N SER A 5 -7.49 0.63 -13.51
CA SER A 5 -6.31 1.53 -13.59
C SER A 5 -4.96 0.81 -13.51
N HIS A 6 -4.92 -0.38 -12.90
CA HIS A 6 -3.71 -1.20 -12.79
C HIS A 6 -3.18 -1.70 -14.14
N LEU A 7 -4.00 -1.63 -15.19
CA LEU A 7 -3.60 -1.99 -16.56
C LEU A 7 -2.80 -0.89 -17.26
N ASN A 8 -2.75 0.32 -16.69
CA ASN A 8 -2.07 1.47 -17.29
C ASN A 8 -0.58 1.55 -16.92
N GLY A 9 -0.04 0.55 -16.21
CA GLY A 9 1.32 0.58 -15.70
C GLY A 9 1.48 1.57 -14.53
N HIS A 10 2.73 1.94 -14.25
CA HIS A 10 3.03 3.00 -13.29
C HIS A 10 2.61 4.34 -13.89
N LEU A 11 1.80 5.10 -13.14
CA LEU A 11 1.36 6.43 -13.55
C LEU A 11 2.30 7.49 -12.98
N PRO A 12 2.62 8.55 -13.75
CA PRO A 12 3.31 9.71 -13.20
C PRO A 12 2.58 10.28 -11.99
N ILE A 13 3.33 10.90 -11.09
CA ILE A 13 2.77 11.50 -9.87
C ILE A 13 2.87 13.03 -9.88
N HIS A 14 2.04 13.67 -9.06
CA HIS A 14 2.11 15.09 -8.73
C HIS A 14 2.00 15.31 -7.22
N GLN A 15 2.30 16.53 -6.78
CA GLN A 15 2.11 16.95 -5.40
C GLN A 15 0.61 17.09 -5.09
N ALA A 16 0.15 16.40 -4.06
CA ALA A 16 -1.24 16.39 -3.66
C ALA A 16 -1.39 16.49 -2.14
N ALA A 17 -2.54 16.97 -1.67
CA ALA A 17 -2.85 16.92 -0.25
C ALA A 17 -3.14 15.46 0.18
N GLY A 18 -2.63 15.06 1.34
CA GLY A 18 -2.94 13.76 1.95
C GLY A 18 -1.72 12.88 2.20
N ALA A 19 -1.92 11.56 2.21
CA ALA A 19 -0.89 10.58 2.54
C ALA A 19 0.33 10.74 1.64
N ARG A 20 1.52 10.90 2.25
CA ARG A 20 2.81 11.14 1.59
C ARG A 20 2.90 12.39 0.69
N GLY A 21 1.87 13.22 0.60
CA GLY A 21 1.90 14.44 -0.20
C GLY A 21 1.87 14.22 -1.73
N ILE A 22 1.44 13.04 -2.20
CA ILE A 22 1.49 12.67 -3.62
C ILE A 22 0.16 12.12 -4.15
N GLY A 23 -0.11 12.33 -5.43
CA GLY A 23 -1.25 11.78 -6.16
C GLY A 23 -0.84 11.28 -7.55
N ALA A 24 -1.60 10.33 -8.11
CA ALA A 24 -1.39 9.84 -9.47
C ALA A 24 -1.99 10.82 -10.50
N GLU A 25 -1.32 11.01 -11.63
CA GLU A 25 -1.83 11.79 -12.75
C GLU A 25 -2.91 11.03 -13.53
N LEU A 26 -4.13 11.56 -13.47
CA LEU A 26 -5.32 10.98 -14.10
C LEU A 26 -5.78 11.81 -15.30
N CYS A 27 -6.30 11.11 -16.31
CA CYS A 27 -6.99 11.74 -17.43
C CYS A 27 -8.43 12.09 -17.04
N ASP A 28 -9.03 13.10 -17.68
CA ASP A 28 -10.39 13.57 -17.36
C ASP A 28 -11.47 12.47 -17.44
N GLY A 29 -11.26 11.45 -18.28
CA GLY A 29 -12.17 10.31 -18.43
C GLY A 29 -12.08 9.26 -17.30
N GLU A 30 -11.06 9.30 -16.45
CA GLU A 30 -10.79 8.29 -15.41
C GLU A 30 -11.61 8.55 -14.14
N THR A 31 -12.93 8.36 -14.28
CA THR A 31 -13.93 8.72 -13.27
C THR A 31 -14.69 7.54 -12.68
N ASP A 32 -14.46 6.31 -13.16
CA ASP A 32 -15.14 5.10 -12.70
C ASP A 32 -14.55 4.59 -11.37
N TRP A 33 -14.86 5.31 -10.30
CA TRP A 33 -14.45 4.98 -8.94
C TRP A 33 -15.40 3.97 -8.29
N ALA A 34 -14.85 2.82 -7.90
CA ALA A 34 -15.55 1.82 -7.10
C ALA A 34 -15.29 2.00 -5.59
N GLY A 35 -16.34 1.85 -4.79
CA GLY A 35 -16.29 1.75 -3.34
C GLY A 35 -17.46 0.90 -2.86
N THR A 36 -17.33 0.32 -1.67
CA THR A 36 -18.37 -0.50 -1.06
C THR A 36 -18.36 -0.29 0.45
N ASP A 37 -19.48 -0.58 1.09
CA ASP A 37 -19.50 -0.72 2.55
C ASP A 37 -18.83 -2.05 2.94
N SER A 38 -18.30 -2.12 4.15
CA SER A 38 -17.55 -3.28 4.66
C SER A 38 -17.76 -3.43 6.15
N ALA A 39 -17.84 -4.67 6.59
CA ALA A 39 -17.90 -5.06 7.99
C ALA A 39 -16.51 -5.44 8.52
N ALA A 40 -16.39 -5.53 9.84
CA ALA A 40 -15.19 -6.07 10.46
C ALA A 40 -14.99 -7.54 10.02
N GLY A 41 -13.81 -7.84 9.50
CA GLY A 41 -13.48 -9.14 8.92
C GLY A 41 -13.49 -9.19 7.40
N ASP A 42 -14.10 -8.20 6.72
CA ASP A 42 -14.01 -8.10 5.27
C ASP A 42 -12.61 -7.70 4.83
N VAL A 43 -12.13 -8.31 3.74
CA VAL A 43 -10.80 -8.06 3.19
C VAL A 43 -10.93 -7.52 1.77
N HIS A 44 -10.20 -6.42 1.50
CA HIS A 44 -10.06 -5.85 0.16
C HIS A 44 -8.65 -6.09 -0.35
N THR A 45 -8.53 -6.73 -1.51
CA THR A 45 -7.24 -6.92 -2.20
C THR A 45 -7.29 -6.28 -3.58
N PHE A 46 -6.16 -5.73 -4.02
CA PHE A 46 -6.02 -5.10 -5.32
C PHE A 46 -4.57 -5.13 -5.81
N PRO A 47 -4.32 -5.15 -7.13
CA PRO A 47 -2.98 -5.09 -7.69
C PRO A 47 -2.22 -3.81 -7.32
N ALA A 48 -0.89 -3.87 -7.21
CA ALA A 48 -0.03 -2.78 -6.74
C ALA A 48 -0.21 -1.45 -7.49
N LEU A 49 -0.52 -1.51 -8.80
CA LEU A 49 -0.70 -0.33 -9.66
C LEU A 49 -2.14 0.20 -9.69
N THR A 50 -3.00 -0.29 -8.79
CA THR A 50 -4.37 0.22 -8.67
C THR A 50 -4.36 1.61 -8.02
N VAL A 51 -4.85 2.61 -8.73
CA VAL A 51 -5.08 3.94 -8.19
C VAL A 51 -6.24 3.85 -7.20
N HIS A 52 -5.98 4.28 -5.98
CA HIS A 52 -6.96 4.25 -4.90
C HIS A 52 -6.82 5.50 -4.02
N LYS A 53 -7.90 5.83 -3.33
CA LYS A 53 -7.95 6.97 -2.40
C LYS A 53 -8.88 6.65 -1.24
N ALA A 54 -8.61 7.26 -0.09
CA ALA A 54 -9.52 7.20 1.03
C ALA A 54 -10.82 7.95 0.70
N LEU A 55 -11.96 7.38 1.07
CA LEU A 55 -13.23 8.09 1.06
C LEU A 55 -13.37 8.93 2.33
N ALA A 56 -13.95 10.12 2.19
CA ALA A 56 -14.33 10.96 3.31
C ALA A 56 -15.25 10.18 4.27
N PRO A 57 -15.14 10.42 5.60
CA PRO A 57 -16.01 9.74 6.56
C PRO A 57 -17.46 10.15 6.32
N ARG A 58 -18.36 9.15 6.25
CA ARG A 58 -19.81 9.41 6.13
C ARG A 58 -20.41 9.94 7.43
N ASN A 59 -19.92 9.44 8.57
CA ASN A 59 -20.32 9.87 9.91
C ASN A 59 -19.13 10.51 10.62
N ARG A 60 -19.26 11.79 10.99
CA ARG A 60 -18.18 12.55 11.67
C ARG A 60 -18.07 12.23 13.17
N SER A 61 -19.05 11.53 13.74
CA SER A 61 -19.07 11.11 15.15
C SER A 61 -18.50 9.70 15.36
N GLN A 62 -18.03 9.04 14.31
CA GLN A 62 -17.46 7.69 14.37
C GLN A 62 -16.10 7.66 13.68
N VAL A 63 -15.18 6.86 14.23
CA VAL A 63 -13.88 6.59 13.61
C VAL A 63 -14.03 5.36 12.70
N ARG A 64 -13.49 5.45 11.48
CA ARG A 64 -13.28 4.27 10.62
C ARG A 64 -11.88 3.73 10.89
N LEU A 65 -11.79 2.53 11.46
CA LEU A 65 -10.53 1.83 11.69
C LEU A 65 -10.33 0.73 10.65
N SER A 66 -9.13 0.65 10.09
CA SER A 66 -8.70 -0.38 9.13
C SER A 66 -7.19 -0.57 9.22
N MET A 67 -6.70 -1.71 8.74
CA MET A 67 -5.26 -1.96 8.54
C MET A 67 -4.99 -2.36 7.09
N ASP A 68 -3.82 -2.02 6.58
CA ASP A 68 -3.37 -2.39 5.24
C ASP A 68 -1.98 -3.02 5.26
N VAL A 69 -1.87 -4.18 4.63
CA VAL A 69 -0.64 -4.96 4.48
C VAL A 69 -0.42 -5.29 3.01
N ARG A 70 0.83 -5.56 2.63
CA ARG A 70 1.21 -5.88 1.25
C ARG A 70 1.74 -7.31 1.20
N TYR A 71 1.43 -8.00 0.11
CA TYR A 71 1.86 -9.37 -0.14
C TYR A 71 2.55 -9.45 -1.50
N GLN A 72 3.58 -10.30 -1.59
CA GLN A 72 4.26 -10.66 -2.83
C GLN A 72 4.66 -12.13 -2.79
N PRO A 73 4.91 -12.78 -3.95
CA PRO A 73 5.45 -14.13 -3.96
C PRO A 73 6.81 -14.18 -3.25
N ALA A 74 7.04 -15.19 -2.41
CA ALA A 74 8.29 -15.35 -1.68
C ALA A 74 9.51 -15.58 -2.61
N SER A 75 9.27 -16.03 -3.84
CA SER A 75 10.30 -16.19 -4.86
C SER A 75 10.75 -14.87 -5.51
N GLU A 76 9.97 -13.79 -5.39
CA GLU A 76 10.31 -12.49 -5.99
C GLU A 76 11.23 -11.66 -5.10
N PRO A 77 12.10 -10.80 -5.67
CA PRO A 77 12.88 -9.87 -4.89
C PRO A 77 12.01 -8.96 -4.02
N ILE A 78 12.45 -8.70 -2.79
CA ILE A 78 11.79 -7.78 -1.86
C ILE A 78 12.71 -6.59 -1.57
N GLU A 79 12.14 -5.39 -1.52
CA GLU A 79 12.91 -4.22 -1.10
C GLU A 79 13.12 -4.27 0.43
N ALA A 80 14.34 -3.95 0.88
CA ALA A 80 14.76 -4.17 2.26
C ALA A 80 13.87 -3.48 3.31
N LYS A 81 13.38 -2.26 3.05
CA LYS A 81 12.49 -1.55 3.98
C LYS A 81 11.11 -2.21 4.09
N SER A 82 10.70 -3.01 3.12
CA SER A 82 9.46 -3.80 3.20
C SER A 82 9.52 -4.89 4.28
N LEU A 83 10.72 -5.25 4.76
CA LEU A 83 10.93 -6.15 5.90
C LEU A 83 11.01 -5.41 7.25
N THR A 84 10.82 -4.09 7.25
CA THR A 84 10.82 -3.25 8.46
C THR A 84 9.42 -2.75 8.77
N HIS A 85 9.16 -2.38 10.02
CA HIS A 85 7.87 -1.82 10.40
C HIS A 85 7.70 -0.41 9.81
N HIS A 86 6.60 -0.17 9.10
CA HIS A 86 6.36 1.09 8.38
C HIS A 86 6.31 2.33 9.29
N GLY A 87 5.90 2.16 10.55
CA GLY A 87 5.86 3.23 11.55
C GLY A 87 7.17 3.43 12.33
N GLY A 88 8.26 2.73 11.98
CA GLY A 88 9.58 2.92 12.58
C GLY A 88 9.83 2.24 13.93
N ALA A 89 8.84 1.52 14.48
CA ALA A 89 9.04 0.65 15.63
C ALA A 89 10.01 -0.51 15.33
N ASP A 90 10.72 -0.98 16.36
CA ASP A 90 11.53 -2.19 16.27
C ASP A 90 10.62 -3.43 16.32
N TRP A 91 11.02 -4.49 15.63
CA TRP A 91 10.31 -5.76 15.65
C TRP A 91 10.38 -6.42 17.04
N ASP A 92 11.49 -6.31 17.76
CA ASP A 92 11.62 -6.86 19.11
C ASP A 92 10.60 -6.21 20.07
N ASP A 93 10.36 -4.91 19.93
CA ASP A 93 9.32 -4.19 20.68
C ASP A 93 7.93 -4.70 20.29
N ILE A 94 7.67 -4.87 19.00
CA ILE A 94 6.37 -5.37 18.49
C ILE A 94 6.05 -6.77 19.00
N TYR A 95 7.06 -7.64 19.10
CA TYR A 95 6.91 -9.02 19.55
C TYR A 95 6.80 -9.16 21.07
N THR A 96 7.02 -8.08 21.83
CA THR A 96 6.91 -8.11 23.29
C THR A 96 5.51 -8.58 23.72
N GLY A 97 5.47 -9.69 24.46
CA GLY A 97 4.23 -10.27 24.98
C GLY A 97 3.46 -11.16 24.02
N TRP A 98 4.03 -11.51 22.86
CA TRP A 98 3.45 -12.55 22.00
C TRP A 98 3.61 -13.93 22.66
N ASP A 99 2.56 -14.75 22.62
CA ASP A 99 2.58 -16.11 23.17
C ASP A 99 3.30 -17.13 22.27
N THR A 100 3.63 -16.74 21.03
CA THR A 100 4.22 -17.62 20.02
C THR A 100 5.36 -16.93 19.26
N GLU A 101 6.38 -17.72 18.89
CA GLU A 101 7.59 -17.24 18.21
C GLU A 101 7.67 -17.70 16.74
N ASP A 102 6.78 -18.59 16.30
CA ASP A 102 6.81 -19.22 14.98
C ASP A 102 6.69 -18.22 13.81
N LEU A 103 6.00 -17.10 14.03
CA LEU A 103 5.87 -16.01 13.06
C LEU A 103 6.88 -14.88 13.28
N GLN A 104 7.60 -14.87 14.40
CA GLN A 104 8.58 -13.82 14.66
C GLN A 104 9.74 -13.97 13.69
N TYR A 105 9.99 -12.91 12.92
CA TYR A 105 11.06 -12.87 11.93
C TYR A 105 11.03 -14.04 10.92
N TYR A 106 9.85 -14.60 10.62
CA TYR A 106 9.71 -15.82 9.82
C TYR A 106 10.48 -15.75 8.48
N TRP A 107 10.55 -14.57 7.86
CA TRP A 107 11.26 -14.34 6.60
C TRP A 107 12.78 -14.53 6.69
N ARG A 108 13.39 -14.50 7.88
CA ARG A 108 14.82 -14.79 8.07
C ARG A 108 15.15 -16.25 7.72
N GLN A 109 14.16 -17.14 7.81
CA GLN A 109 14.31 -18.55 7.47
C GLN A 109 14.27 -18.80 5.95
N THR A 110 13.72 -17.86 5.17
CA THR A 110 13.48 -18.03 3.72
C THR A 110 14.53 -17.36 2.84
N THR A 111 15.55 -16.71 3.42
CA THR A 111 16.66 -16.02 2.71
C THR A 111 16.21 -15.26 1.45
N PRO A 112 15.33 -14.25 1.60
CA PRO A 112 14.73 -13.56 0.45
C PRO A 112 15.79 -12.82 -0.38
N ARG A 113 15.57 -12.79 -1.70
CA ARG A 113 16.38 -11.95 -2.60
C ARG A 113 16.04 -10.49 -2.32
N ILE A 114 17.05 -9.66 -2.07
CA ILE A 114 16.85 -8.23 -1.80
C ILE A 114 17.01 -7.42 -3.07
N SER A 115 16.06 -6.51 -3.34
CA SER A 115 16.18 -5.49 -4.37
C SER A 115 16.54 -4.13 -3.76
N PRO A 116 17.31 -3.27 -4.46
CA PRO A 116 17.51 -1.90 -4.03
C PRO A 116 16.21 -1.10 -4.10
N TRP A 117 16.15 -0.01 -3.34
CA TRP A 117 15.10 0.99 -3.47
C TRP A 117 15.24 1.72 -4.81
N ASP A 118 14.13 1.92 -5.51
CA ASP A 118 14.05 2.70 -6.75
C ASP A 118 13.25 4.00 -6.48
N ASP A 119 13.96 5.12 -6.39
CA ASP A 119 13.37 6.45 -6.18
C ASP A 119 12.86 7.09 -7.48
N SER A 120 13.13 6.49 -8.65
CA SER A 120 12.59 6.98 -9.92
C SER A 120 11.05 6.93 -9.94
N LEU A 121 10.47 5.99 -9.19
CA LEU A 121 9.02 5.84 -9.04
C LEU A 121 8.34 6.98 -8.27
N LEU A 122 9.13 7.83 -7.59
CA LEU A 122 8.66 9.00 -6.85
C LEU A 122 8.92 10.33 -7.59
N GLN A 123 9.43 10.29 -8.81
CA GLN A 123 9.69 11.50 -9.56
C GLN A 123 8.38 12.04 -10.16
N PRO A 124 8.06 13.34 -9.98
CA PRO A 124 6.92 13.93 -10.64
C PRO A 124 7.03 13.82 -12.15
N GLY A 125 5.90 13.68 -12.83
CA GLY A 125 5.87 13.60 -14.28
C GLY A 125 4.52 13.99 -14.83
N ARG A 126 4.42 14.07 -16.16
CA ARG A 126 3.18 14.39 -16.85
C ARG A 126 2.69 13.20 -17.63
N ARG A 127 1.39 12.93 -17.56
CA ARG A 127 0.71 11.95 -18.40
C ARG A 127 0.09 12.64 -19.61
N ILE A 128 0.23 12.05 -20.79
CA ILE A 128 -0.48 12.49 -21.99
C ILE A 128 -1.79 11.71 -22.08
N CYS A 129 -2.86 12.48 -22.17
CA CYS A 129 -4.24 12.11 -22.46
C CYS A 129 -4.61 12.85 -23.76
#